data_AF-I6UGH5-F1
#
_entry.id   AF-I6UGH5-F1
#
_cell.length_a   1.000
_cell.length_b   1.000
_cell.length_c   1.000
_cell.angle_alpha   90.00
_cell.angle_beta   90.00
_cell.angle_gamma   90.00
#
_symmetry.space_group_name_H-M   'P 1'
#
loop_
_entity.id
_entity.type
_entity.pdbx_description
1 polymer ?
#
loop_
_entity_poly.entity_id
_entity_poly.type
_entity_poly.pdbx_seq_one_letter_code
_entity_poly.pdbx_strand_id
1 'polypeptide(L)' 'APAIGEAPAPAPRLVEKNFALNSDVLFAFGKDTLKPEGVAALNGLYQQIVEFQPKDSHAVVVGYTDR' A
#
# COMPACT_ATOMS: atom_id res chain seq x y z
N ALA A 1 33.62 -2.48 35.63
CA ALA A 1 32.76 -3.02 34.56
C ALA A 1 32.37 -1.87 33.64
N PRO A 2 32.67 -1.90 32.33
CA PRO A 2 32.27 -0.81 31.46
C PRO A 2 30.78 -0.97 31.12
N ALA A 3 30.03 0.12 31.24
CA ALA A 3 28.63 0.19 30.87
C ALA A 3 28.53 0.02 29.34
N ILE A 4 27.79 -1.01 28.93
CA ILE A 4 27.37 -1.19 27.55
C ILE A 4 26.32 -0.09 27.32
N GLY A 5 26.73 1.00 26.67
CA GLY A 5 25.78 2.00 26.19
C GLY A 5 24.91 1.34 25.13
N GLU A 6 23.68 1.02 25.49
CA GLU A 6 22.66 0.58 24.54
C GLU A 6 22.55 1.65 23.46
N ALA A 7 22.98 1.30 22.25
CA ALA A 7 22.75 2.14 21.08
C ALA A 7 21.25 2.46 21.00
N PRO A 8 20.86 3.73 20.77
CA PRO A 8 19.44 4.08 20.70
C PRO A 8 18.77 3.18 19.66
N ALA A 9 17.70 2.50 20.07
CA ALA A 9 16.94 1.61 19.21
C ALA A 9 16.64 2.34 17.89
N PRO A 10 16.85 1.70 16.72
CA PRO A 10 16.61 2.34 15.44
C PRO A 10 15.19 2.89 15.43
N ALA A 11 15.07 4.21 15.20
CA ALA A 11 13.79 4.88 15.14
C ALA A 11 12.85 4.10 14.20
N PRO A 12 11.56 3.93 14.56
CA PRO A 12 10.62 3.20 13.73
C PRO A 12 10.62 3.81 12.34
N ARG A 13 11.17 3.10 11.36
CA ARG A 13 11.09 3.48 9.96
C ARG A 13 9.63 3.42 9.60
N LEU A 14 9.04 4.58 9.30
CA LEU A 14 7.75 4.65 8.64
C LEU A 14 7.92 3.93 7.30
N VAL A 15 7.44 2.69 7.22
CA VAL A 15 7.46 1.94 5.97
C VAL A 15 6.27 2.44 5.18
N GLU A 16 6.47 3.50 4.40
CA GLU A 16 5.51 3.90 3.39
C GLU A 16 5.46 2.82 2.31
N LYS A 17 4.38 2.04 2.34
CA LYS A 17 4.15 0.94 1.43
C LYS A 17 3.31 1.46 0.27
N ASN A 18 3.99 1.84 -0.81
CA ASN A 18 3.35 2.37 -1.99
C ASN A 18 2.97 1.25 -2.95
N PHE A 19 1.71 1.22 -3.39
CA PHE A 19 1.20 0.18 -4.27
C PHE A 19 0.78 0.78 -5.60
N ALA A 20 1.39 0.30 -6.68
CA ALA A 20 1.00 0.67 -8.03
C ALA A 20 0.08 -0.42 -8.57
N LEU A 21 -1.19 -0.05 -8.80
CA LEU A 21 -2.15 -0.91 -9.49
C LEU A 21 -2.24 -0.46 -10.94
N ASN A 22 -2.22 -1.42 -11.86
CA ASN A 22 -2.29 -1.13 -13.29
C ASN A 22 -3.74 -0.97 -13.72
N SER A 23 -4.09 0.17 -14.33
CA SER A 23 -5.45 0.48 -14.74
C SER A 23 -6.03 -0.54 -15.72
N ASP A 24 -5.20 -1.21 -16.55
CA ASP A 24 -5.64 -2.24 -17.51
C ASP A 24 -6.07 -3.56 -16.83
N VAL A 25 -5.47 -3.85 -15.67
CA VAL A 25 -5.84 -4.99 -14.84
C VAL A 25 -7.08 -4.65 -14.02
N LEU A 26 -7.17 -3.41 -13.55
CA LEU A 26 -8.30 -2.93 -12.76
C LEU A 26 -9.57 -2.77 -13.60
N PHE A 27 -9.46 -2.20 -14.79
CA PHE A 27 -10.59 -1.71 -15.57
C PHE A 27 -10.57 -2.24 -17.00
N ALA A 28 -11.75 -2.39 -17.59
CA ALA A 28 -11.86 -2.62 -19.03
C ALA A 28 -11.69 -1.30 -19.79
N PHE A 29 -11.30 -1.38 -21.07
CA PHE A 29 -11.08 -0.21 -21.91
C PHE A 29 -12.30 0.74 -21.91
N GLY A 30 -12.07 2.00 -21.55
CA GLY A 30 -13.11 3.03 -21.50
C GLY A 30 -14.19 2.83 -20.43
N LYS A 31 -13.94 1.99 -19.41
CA LYS A 31 -14.89 1.75 -18.31
C LYS A 31 -14.27 2.02 -16.94
N ASP A 32 -15.11 2.42 -16.01
CA ASP A 32 -14.84 2.57 -14.57
C ASP A 32 -15.19 1.31 -13.76
N THR A 33 -15.79 0.30 -14.40
CA THR A 33 -16.15 -0.95 -13.75
C THR A 33 -14.92 -1.83 -13.52
N LEU A 34 -14.73 -2.26 -12.28
CA LEU A 34 -13.66 -3.18 -11.91
C LEU A 34 -13.84 -4.54 -12.57
N LYS A 35 -12.78 -5.03 -13.21
CA LYS A 35 -12.66 -6.41 -13.69
C LYS A 35 -12.54 -7.38 -12.51
N PRO A 36 -12.91 -8.66 -12.68
CA PRO A 36 -12.70 -9.69 -11.64
C PRO A 36 -11.25 -9.76 -11.17
N GLU A 37 -10.30 -9.59 -12.08
CA GLU A 37 -8.86 -9.53 -11.78
C GLU A 37 -8.50 -8.30 -10.95
N GLY A 38 -9.12 -7.15 -11.25
CA GLY A 38 -8.96 -5.91 -10.49
C GLY A 38 -9.47 -6.01 -9.07
N VAL A 39 -10.63 -6.63 -8.87
CA VAL A 39 -11.20 -6.91 -7.55
C VAL A 39 -10.26 -7.84 -6.75
N ALA A 40 -9.72 -8.89 -7.37
CA ALA A 40 -8.77 -9.78 -6.71
C ALA A 40 -7.48 -9.05 -6.28
N ALA A 41 -6.94 -8.18 -7.15
CA ALA A 41 -5.75 -7.38 -6.85
C ALA A 41 -5.98 -6.40 -5.70
N LEU A 42 -7.12 -5.70 -5.71
CA LEU A 42 -7.52 -4.78 -4.63
C LEU A 42 -7.73 -5.50 -3.31
N ASN A 43 -8.30 -6.71 -3.34
CA ASN A 43 -8.52 -7.50 -2.13
C ASN A 43 -7.18 -7.98 -1.53
N GLY A 44 -6.23 -8.41 -2.37
CA GLY A 44 -4.87 -8.75 -1.93
C GLY A 44 -4.14 -7.55 -1.33
N LEU A 45 -4.27 -6.38 -1.97
CA LEU A 45 -3.75 -5.12 -1.43
C LEU A 45 -4.37 -4.79 -0.06
N TYR A 46 -5.69 -4.91 0.05
CA TYR A 46 -6.41 -4.65 1.28
C TYR A 46 -5.93 -5.55 2.44
N GLN A 47 -5.73 -6.85 2.18
CA GLN A 47 -5.16 -7.75 3.18
C GLN A 47 -3.77 -7.30 3.64
N GLN A 48 -2.90 -6.90 2.71
CA GLN A 48 -1.57 -6.39 3.05
C GLN A 48 -1.61 -5.10 3.86
N ILE A 49 -2.57 -4.19 3.59
CA ILE A 49 -2.76 -2.96 4.38
C ILE A 49 -3.24 -3.31 5.79
N VAL A 50 -4.19 -4.25 5.92
CA VAL A 50 -4.70 -4.70 7.23
C VAL A 50 -3.61 -5.39 8.04
N GLU A 51 -2.81 -6.27 7.43
CA GLU A 51 -1.64 -6.90 8.08
C GLU A 51 -0.60 -5.86 8.51
N PHE A 52 -0.45 -4.78 7.72
CA PHE A 52 0.53 -3.75 8.04
C PHE A 52 0.10 -2.85 9.20
N GLN A 53 -1.20 -2.83 9.55
CA GLN A 53 -1.80 -1.97 10.58
C GLN A 53 -1.14 -0.58 10.64
N PRO A 54 -1.26 0.23 9.58
CA PRO A 54 -0.67 1.56 9.57
C PRO A 54 -1.29 2.36 10.73
N LYS A 55 -0.45 2.74 11.70
CA LYS A 55 -0.87 3.58 12.84
C LYS A 55 -1.41 4.94 12.36
N ASP A 56 -0.94 5.38 11.20
CA ASP A 56 -1.49 6.50 10.43
C ASP A 56 -2.54 5.95 9.47
N SER A 57 -3.82 6.05 9.86
CA SER A 57 -4.98 5.54 9.10
C SER A 57 -5.31 6.40 7.86
N HIS A 58 -4.29 6.87 7.14
CA HIS A 58 -4.44 7.72 5.97
C HIS A 58 -4.14 6.91 4.70
N ALA A 59 -5.19 6.53 3.98
CA ALA A 59 -5.08 5.95 2.66
C ALA A 59 -5.34 7.03 1.60
N VAL A 60 -4.36 7.28 0.74
CA VAL A 60 -4.50 8.18 -0.41
C VAL A 60 -4.61 7.32 -1.67
N VAL A 61 -5.71 7.49 -2.41
CA VAL A 61 -5.93 6.83 -3.70
C VAL A 61 -5.73 7.84 -4.81
N VAL A 62 -4.77 7.58 -5.70
CA VAL A 62 -4.47 8.44 -6.85
C VAL A 62 -4.78 7.67 -8.12
N GLY A 63 -5.75 8.16 -8.90
CA GLY A 63 -6.11 7.60 -10.21
C GLY A 63 -5.40 8.36 -11.34
N TYR A 64 -4.76 7.62 -12.25
CA TYR A 64 -4.15 8.17 -13.46
C TYR A 64 -4.94 7.69 -14.68
N THR A 65 -5.34 8.62 -15.55
CA THR A 65 -5.96 8.35 -16.86
C THR A 65 -5.12 8.96 -17.97
N ASP A 66 -5.15 8.36 -19.16
CA ASP A 66 -4.53 8.94 -20.36
C ASP A 66 -5.26 10.22 -20.81
N ARG A 67 -4.60 11.02 -21.64
CA ARG A 67 -5.00 12.38 -22.05
C ARG A 67 -5.92 12.43 -23.27
#